data_AF-A0A7G7BUK2-F1
#
_entry.id   AF-A0A7G7BUK2-F1
#
_cell.length_a   1.000
_cell.length_b   1.000
_cell.length_c   1.000
_cell.angle_alpha   90.00
_cell.angle_beta   90.00
_cell.angle_gamma   90.00
#
_symmetry.space_group_name_H-M   'P 1'
#
loop_
_entity.id
_entity.type
_entity.pdbx_description
1 polymer ?
#
loop_
_entity_poly.entity_id
_entity_poly.type
_entity_poly.pdbx_seq_one_letter_code
_entity_poly.pdbx_strand_id
1 'polypeptide(L)'
;MSQLPDRVWTDEDWDRIRLGYRARDMDEKWQVFVEGDVVFMHRSWTGRGVYEASFAPVTGGGRRITSAVVEADGERYRSIGDEYDRLMMELIISAIVLGEPAADLRAGLVELTARARGTSGLSSGVVQHSALGLRSGS
;
A
#
# COMPACT_ATOMS: atom_id res chain seq x y z
N MET A 1 -0.38 9.83 11.04
CA MET A 1 -0.43 10.40 9.67
C MET A 1 -1.65 11.29 9.54
N SER A 2 -1.56 12.35 8.73
CA SER A 2 -2.63 13.33 8.50
C SER A 2 -3.41 13.15 7.18
N GLN A 3 -2.85 12.43 6.19
CA GLN A 3 -3.47 12.20 4.89
C GLN A 3 -3.84 10.73 4.70
N LEU A 4 -5.10 10.41 4.41
CA LEU A 4 -5.58 9.04 4.19
C LEU A 4 -6.09 8.87 2.77
N PRO A 5 -6.06 7.67 2.17
CA PRO A 5 -6.71 7.43 0.88
C PRO A 5 -8.18 7.85 0.88
N ASP A 6 -8.62 8.55 -0.17
CA ASP A 6 -10.04 8.94 -0.30
C ASP A 6 -10.91 7.83 -0.91
N ARG A 7 -10.27 6.75 -1.41
CA ARG A 7 -10.95 5.63 -2.06
C ARG A 7 -11.96 4.96 -1.12
N VAL A 8 -13.15 4.70 -1.65
CA VAL A 8 -14.12 3.77 -1.07
C VAL A 8 -14.00 2.46 -1.82
N TRP A 9 -13.72 1.38 -1.11
CA TRP A 9 -13.72 0.02 -1.62
C TRP A 9 -15.12 -0.56 -1.49
N THR A 10 -15.61 -1.27 -2.52
CA THR A 10 -16.92 -1.91 -2.45
C THR A 10 -16.94 -3.02 -1.38
N ASP A 11 -18.12 -3.53 -1.06
CA ASP A 11 -18.21 -4.67 -0.15
C ASP A 11 -17.53 -5.92 -0.76
N GLU A 12 -17.57 -6.12 -2.09
CA GLU A 12 -16.82 -7.20 -2.73
C GLU A 12 -15.30 -6.99 -2.67
N ASP A 13 -14.82 -5.75 -2.85
CA ASP A 13 -13.41 -5.42 -2.64
C ASP A 13 -13.00 -5.73 -1.20
N TRP A 14 -13.84 -5.34 -0.24
CA TRP A 14 -13.57 -5.61 1.17
C TRP A 14 -13.49 -7.09 1.47
N ASP A 15 -14.41 -7.91 0.94
CA ASP A 15 -14.37 -9.36 1.11
C ASP A 15 -13.05 -9.95 0.63
N ARG A 16 -12.50 -9.44 -0.48
CA ARG A 16 -11.18 -9.84 -0.97
C ARG A 16 -10.04 -9.30 -0.10
N ILE A 17 -10.14 -8.06 0.38
CA ILE A 17 -9.17 -7.45 1.29
C ILE A 17 -9.05 -8.25 2.58
N ARG A 18 -10.17 -8.74 3.14
CA ARG A 18 -10.19 -9.57 4.35
C ARG A 18 -9.42 -10.89 4.21
N LEU A 19 -9.31 -11.43 3.01
CA LEU A 19 -8.50 -12.62 2.74
C LEU A 19 -6.99 -12.34 2.81
N GLY A 20 -6.61 -11.06 2.72
CA GLY A 20 -5.22 -10.61 2.76
C GLY A 20 -4.42 -11.04 1.53
N TYR A 21 -3.11 -10.95 1.65
CA TYR A 21 -2.16 -11.38 0.63
C TYR A 21 -0.93 -12.00 1.30
N ARG A 22 -0.62 -13.26 0.96
CA ARG A 22 0.56 -13.97 1.44
C ARG A 22 1.66 -13.96 0.39
N ALA A 23 2.72 -13.22 0.68
CA ALA A 23 3.94 -13.22 -0.12
C ALA A 23 4.53 -14.64 -0.25
N ARG A 24 4.96 -15.03 -1.45
CA ARG A 24 5.48 -16.37 -1.76
C ARG A 24 6.98 -16.44 -1.95
N ASP A 25 7.60 -15.36 -2.41
CA ASP A 25 9.04 -15.28 -2.65
C ASP A 25 9.60 -13.87 -2.35
N MET A 26 10.87 -13.65 -2.68
CA MET A 26 11.59 -12.42 -2.39
C MET A 26 11.18 -11.22 -3.27
N ASP A 27 10.59 -11.47 -4.44
CA ASP A 27 10.12 -10.41 -5.33
C ASP A 27 8.77 -9.86 -4.88
N GLU A 28 8.01 -10.64 -4.11
CA GLU A 28 6.78 -10.20 -3.45
C GLU A 28 7.09 -9.49 -2.13
N LYS A 29 7.03 -8.17 -2.13
CA LYS A 29 7.57 -7.35 -1.03
C LYS A 29 6.61 -7.10 0.12
N TRP A 30 5.34 -7.42 -0.07
CA TRP A 30 4.27 -7.11 0.88
C TRP A 30 3.53 -8.37 1.30
N GLN A 31 3.35 -8.50 2.60
CA GLN A 31 2.38 -9.40 3.21
C GLN A 31 1.28 -8.56 3.84
N VAL A 32 0.03 -8.91 3.55
CA VAL A 32 -1.15 -8.19 4.03
C VAL A 32 -2.06 -9.15 4.77
N PHE A 33 -2.51 -8.78 5.95
CA PHE A 33 -3.49 -9.54 6.72
C PHE A 33 -4.44 -8.58 7.43
N VAL A 34 -5.56 -9.11 7.92
CA VAL A 34 -6.65 -8.31 8.51
C VAL A 34 -7.02 -8.88 9.87
N GLU A 35 -7.11 -8.02 10.88
CA GLU A 35 -7.68 -8.34 12.18
C GLU A 35 -8.82 -7.36 12.49
N GLY A 36 -10.03 -7.89 12.68
CA GLY A 36 -11.23 -7.06 12.81
C GLY A 36 -11.47 -6.22 11.56
N ASP A 37 -11.34 -4.90 11.71
CA ASP A 37 -11.45 -3.90 10.66
C ASP A 37 -10.11 -3.18 10.38
N VAL A 38 -8.99 -3.73 10.83
CA VAL A 38 -7.65 -3.17 10.62
C VAL A 38 -6.88 -4.02 9.61
N VAL A 39 -6.37 -3.38 8.56
CA VAL A 39 -5.50 -3.98 7.55
C VAL A 39 -4.05 -3.68 7.91
N PHE A 40 -3.25 -4.73 8.07
CA PHE A 40 -1.83 -4.66 8.37
C PHE A 40 -1.01 -4.91 7.10
N MET A 41 -0.07 -4.01 6.79
CA MET A 41 0.80 -4.12 5.61
C MET A 41 2.25 -4.23 6.07
N HIS A 42 2.82 -5.42 5.91
CA HIS A 42 4.14 -5.77 6.39
C HIS A 42 5.10 -5.99 5.22
N ARG A 43 6.38 -5.68 5.42
CA ARG A 43 7.44 -6.13 4.52
C ARG A 43 7.58 -7.64 4.65
N SER A 44 7.40 -8.36 3.55
CA SER A 44 7.37 -9.83 3.53
C SER A 44 8.64 -10.48 4.08
N TRP A 45 9.81 -9.92 3.75
CA TRP A 45 11.10 -10.51 4.11
C TRP A 45 11.49 -10.29 5.57
N THR A 46 11.27 -9.08 6.10
CA THR A 46 11.66 -8.73 7.47
C THR A 46 10.54 -8.92 8.48
N GLY A 47 9.31 -9.12 8.02
CA GLY A 47 8.10 -9.16 8.86
C GLY A 47 7.72 -7.83 9.50
N ARG A 48 8.47 -6.74 9.22
CA ARG A 48 8.24 -5.43 9.84
C ARG A 48 6.93 -4.83 9.32
N GLY A 49 6.05 -4.46 10.25
CA GLY A 49 4.85 -3.68 9.96
C GLY A 49 5.23 -2.29 9.50
N VAL A 50 4.64 -1.83 8.39
CA VAL A 50 4.85 -0.48 7.86
C VAL A 50 3.60 0.36 8.05
N TYR A 51 2.43 -0.22 7.73
CA TYR A 51 1.15 0.47 7.81
C TYR A 51 0.13 -0.37 8.56
N GLU A 52 -0.67 0.32 9.39
CA GLU A 52 -1.90 -0.19 9.97
C GLU A 52 -3.03 0.75 9.54
N ALA A 53 -4.00 0.25 8.78
CA ALA A 53 -5.09 1.05 8.25
C ALA A 53 -6.43 0.57 8.81
N SER A 54 -7.12 1.42 9.56
CA SER A 54 -8.44 1.12 10.10
C SER A 54 -9.52 1.47 9.09
N PHE A 55 -10.42 0.52 8.83
CA PHE A 55 -11.54 0.67 7.90
C PHE A 55 -12.84 0.89 8.66
N ALA A 56 -13.74 1.65 8.05
CA ALA A 56 -15.13 1.77 8.51
C ALA A 56 -16.10 1.73 7.32
N PRO A 57 -17.33 1.21 7.53
CA PRO A 57 -18.39 1.27 6.53
C PRO A 57 -18.77 2.72 6.21
N VAL A 58 -19.18 2.94 4.97
CA VAL A 58 -19.71 4.21 4.48
C VAL A 58 -21.21 4.08 4.23
N THR A 59 -21.96 5.15 4.54
CA THR A 59 -23.39 5.22 4.17
C THR A 59 -23.55 5.06 2.66
N GLY A 60 -24.33 4.06 2.23
CA GLY A 60 -24.51 3.74 0.81
C GLY A 60 -23.69 2.55 0.31
N GLY A 61 -22.89 1.91 1.18
CA GLY A 61 -22.17 0.67 0.90
C GLY A 61 -20.65 0.86 0.81
N GLY A 62 -19.93 -0.25 0.96
CA GLY A 62 -18.47 -0.24 0.94
C GLY A 62 -17.83 0.35 2.19
N ARG A 63 -16.49 0.46 2.14
CA ARG A 63 -15.64 0.86 3.27
C ARG A 63 -14.52 1.77 2.82
N ARG A 64 -14.03 2.60 3.73
CA ARG A 64 -12.87 3.47 3.53
C ARG A 64 -11.94 3.43 4.73
N ILE A 65 -10.71 3.90 4.53
CA ILE A 65 -9.77 4.12 5.63
C ILE A 65 -10.21 5.36 6.42
N THR A 66 -10.26 5.24 7.74
CA THR A 66 -10.63 6.33 8.67
C THR A 66 -9.49 6.76 9.58
N SER A 67 -8.50 5.90 9.78
CA SER A 67 -7.25 6.21 10.46
C SER A 67 -6.13 5.31 9.98
N ALA A 68 -4.90 5.81 10.02
CA ALA A 68 -3.72 5.02 9.71
C ALA A 68 -2.55 5.35 10.64
N VAL A 69 -1.82 4.31 11.02
CA VAL A 69 -0.54 4.37 11.74
C VAL A 69 0.56 3.96 10.77
N VAL A 70 1.67 4.69 10.80
CA VAL A 70 2.87 4.41 10.00
C VAL A 70 4.04 4.19 10.93
N GLU A 71 4.87 3.20 10.62
CA GLU A 71 6.14 2.96 11.33
C GLU A 71 7.00 4.25 11.33
N ALA A 72 7.39 4.67 12.53
CA ALA A 72 8.08 5.94 12.78
C ALA A 72 9.60 5.75 12.98
N ASP A 73 10.06 4.53 13.24
CA ASP A 73 11.47 4.20 13.32
C ASP A 73 12.11 4.23 11.92
N GLY A 74 12.93 5.27 11.67
CA GLY A 74 13.62 5.50 10.40
C GLY A 74 14.64 4.41 10.00
N GLU A 75 15.07 3.56 10.94
CA GLU A 75 15.88 2.37 10.61
C GLU A 75 15.02 1.21 10.08
N ARG A 76 13.73 1.21 10.43
CA ARG A 76 12.75 0.21 10.01
C ARG A 76 12.03 0.61 8.74
N TYR A 77 11.66 1.88 8.65
CA TYR A 77 10.96 2.44 7.51
C TYR A 77 11.32 3.91 7.30
N ARG A 78 11.87 4.22 6.12
CA ARG A 78 12.17 5.61 5.73
C ARG A 78 10.98 6.17 4.97
N SER A 79 9.99 6.65 5.72
CA SER A 79 8.89 7.43 5.15
C SER A 79 9.45 8.63 4.36
N ILE A 80 8.82 8.90 3.23
CA ILE A 80 9.12 10.04 2.35
C ILE A 80 8.11 11.19 2.61
N GLY A 81 7.13 10.98 3.48
CA GLY A 81 6.09 11.93 3.86
C GLY A 81 4.68 11.36 3.70
N ASP A 82 3.71 12.03 4.33
CA ASP A 82 2.31 11.59 4.39
C ASP A 82 1.68 11.34 3.01
N GLU A 83 2.01 12.13 1.99
CA GLU A 83 1.49 11.95 0.62
C GLU A 83 1.98 10.64 -0.01
N TYR A 84 3.26 10.31 0.21
CA TYR A 84 3.84 9.06 -0.27
C TYR A 84 3.21 7.86 0.43
N ASP A 85 3.07 7.94 1.75
CA ASP A 85 2.51 6.85 2.54
C ASP A 85 1.01 6.64 2.29
N ARG A 86 0.25 7.72 2.10
CA ARG A 86 -1.14 7.67 1.60
C ARG A 86 -1.19 6.89 0.28
N LEU A 87 -0.37 7.26 -0.70
CA LEU A 87 -0.33 6.60 -2.00
C LEU A 87 0.06 5.13 -1.87
N MET A 88 1.06 4.82 -1.04
CA MET A 88 1.54 3.45 -0.86
C MET A 88 0.48 2.53 -0.26
N MET A 89 -0.28 2.97 0.76
CA MET A 89 -1.36 2.17 1.32
C MET A 89 -2.41 1.82 0.25
N GLU A 90 -2.86 2.82 -0.53
CA GLU A 90 -3.85 2.59 -1.59
C GLU A 90 -3.28 1.67 -2.69
N LEU A 91 -2.02 1.87 -3.07
CA LEU A 91 -1.35 1.08 -4.10
C LEU A 91 -1.14 -0.38 -3.67
N ILE A 92 -0.77 -0.65 -2.41
CA ILE A 92 -0.63 -2.02 -1.90
C ILE A 92 -1.99 -2.72 -1.95
N ILE A 93 -3.05 -2.09 -1.46
CA ILE A 93 -4.40 -2.67 -1.48
C ILE A 93 -4.83 -2.93 -2.94
N SER A 94 -4.73 -1.93 -3.80
CA SER A 94 -5.20 -2.00 -5.19
C SER A 94 -4.41 -3.01 -6.01
N ALA A 95 -3.08 -2.90 -6.02
CA ALA A 95 -2.23 -3.68 -6.91
C ALA A 95 -1.88 -5.06 -6.36
N ILE A 96 -1.63 -5.20 -5.06
CA ILE A 96 -1.17 -6.46 -4.47
C ILE A 96 -2.36 -7.32 -4.04
N VAL A 97 -3.26 -6.75 -3.23
CA VAL A 97 -4.39 -7.50 -2.67
C VAL A 97 -5.47 -7.72 -3.74
N LEU A 98 -5.91 -6.65 -4.40
CA LEU A 98 -6.97 -6.71 -5.41
C LEU A 98 -6.48 -7.07 -6.81
N GLY A 99 -5.16 -7.00 -7.07
CA GLY A 99 -4.59 -7.37 -8.37
C GLY A 99 -4.91 -6.40 -9.50
N GLU A 100 -5.28 -5.16 -9.16
CA GLU A 100 -5.61 -4.14 -10.14
C GLU A 100 -4.34 -3.58 -10.82
N PRO A 101 -4.42 -3.10 -12.07
CA PRO A 101 -3.30 -2.46 -12.73
C PRO A 101 -2.79 -1.22 -11.98
N ALA A 102 -3.69 -0.43 -11.38
CA ALA A 102 -3.38 0.76 -10.58
C ALA A 102 -2.41 1.74 -11.28
N ALA A 103 -2.63 2.00 -12.58
CA ALA A 103 -1.69 2.74 -13.43
C ALA A 103 -1.37 4.15 -12.89
N ASP A 104 -2.40 4.89 -12.44
CA ASP A 104 -2.23 6.25 -11.91
C ASP A 104 -1.46 6.26 -10.58
N LEU A 105 -1.75 5.31 -9.69
CA LEU A 105 -1.02 5.15 -8.43
C LEU A 105 0.46 4.77 -8.68
N ARG A 106 0.73 3.93 -9.69
CA ARG A 106 2.11 3.58 -10.10
C ARG A 106 2.84 4.78 -10.68
N ALA A 107 2.18 5.60 -11.49
CA ALA A 107 2.75 6.84 -12.01
C ALA A 107 3.06 7.82 -10.87
N GLY A 108 2.12 8.01 -9.93
CA GLY A 108 2.31 8.84 -8.74
C GLY A 108 3.45 8.37 -7.86
N LEU A 109 3.62 7.05 -7.67
CA LEU A 109 4.78 6.49 -6.95
C LEU A 109 6.10 6.94 -7.58
N VAL A 110 6.21 6.89 -8.91
CA VAL A 110 7.43 7.30 -9.62
C VAL A 110 7.67 8.79 -9.45
N GLU A 111 6.63 9.61 -9.60
CA GLU A 111 6.72 11.07 -9.45
C GLU A 111 7.14 11.48 -8.03
N LEU A 112 6.49 10.95 -6.99
CA LEU A 112 6.81 11.24 -5.60
C LEU A 112 8.24 10.82 -5.25
N THR A 113 8.68 9.66 -5.76
CA THR A 113 10.04 9.16 -5.54
C THR A 113 11.08 10.04 -6.25
N ALA A 114 10.80 10.45 -7.48
CA ALA A 114 11.64 11.35 -8.27
C ALA A 114 11.81 12.71 -7.57
N ARG A 115 10.70 13.28 -7.10
CA ARG A 115 10.66 14.55 -6.36
C ARG A 115 11.47 14.48 -5.06
N ALA A 116 11.28 13.43 -4.27
CA ALA A 116 12.01 13.24 -3.02
C ALA A 116 13.52 13.06 -3.21
N ARG A 117 13.94 12.49 -4.34
CA ARG A 117 15.35 12.28 -4.69
C ARG A 117 15.99 13.43 -5.47
N GLY A 118 15.21 14.43 -5.87
CA GLY A 118 15.68 15.54 -6.71
C GLY A 118 16.17 15.09 -8.09
N THR A 119 15.60 14.03 -8.67
CA THR A 119 15.99 13.51 -9.99
C THR A 119 14.79 13.19 -10.87
N SER A 120 14.84 13.59 -12.14
CA SER A 120 13.78 13.36 -13.13
C SER A 120 13.99 12.10 -13.99
N GLY A 121 15.09 11.37 -13.79
CA GLY A 121 15.50 10.24 -14.64
C GLY A 121 15.33 8.85 -14.04
N LEU A 122 14.48 8.68 -13.02
CA LEU A 122 14.31 7.37 -12.39
C LEU A 122 13.60 6.40 -13.34
N SER A 123 14.17 5.20 -13.49
CA SER A 123 13.50 4.12 -14.19
C SER A 123 12.24 3.71 -13.41
N SER A 124 11.08 3.90 -14.05
CA SER A 124 9.77 3.53 -13.50
C SER A 124 9.74 2.08 -13.01
N GLY A 125 10.27 1.14 -13.80
CA GLY A 125 10.36 -0.27 -13.43
C GLY A 125 11.18 -0.50 -12.16
N VAL A 126 12.32 0.19 -12.02
CA VAL A 126 13.18 0.07 -10.82
C VAL A 126 12.47 0.65 -9.59
N VAL A 127 11.81 1.79 -9.71
CA VAL A 127 11.07 2.39 -8.58
C VAL A 127 9.95 1.47 -8.12
N GLN A 128 9.11 1.02 -9.05
CA GLN A 128 7.98 0.13 -8.74
C GLN A 128 8.45 -1.21 -8.18
N HIS A 129 9.42 -1.86 -8.82
CA HIS A 129 9.96 -3.11 -8.30
C HIS A 129 10.61 -2.92 -6.92
N SER A 130 11.30 -1.80 -6.66
CA SER A 130 11.90 -1.52 -5.36
C SER A 130 10.88 -1.37 -4.24
N ALA A 131 9.86 -0.51 -4.44
CA ALA A 131 8.89 -0.17 -3.42
C ALA A 131 7.76 -1.20 -3.29
N LEU A 132 7.14 -1.57 -4.42
CA LEU A 132 5.94 -2.40 -4.48
C LEU A 132 6.27 -3.89 -4.66
N GLY A 133 7.29 -4.22 -5.45
CA GLY A 133 7.59 -5.62 -5.81
C GLY A 133 6.62 -6.18 -6.86
N LEU A 134 6.58 -7.51 -6.96
CA LEU A 134 5.70 -8.26 -7.87
C LEU A 134 4.48 -8.82 -7.12
N ARG A 135 3.50 -9.29 -7.90
CA ARG A 135 2.34 -10.06 -7.45
C ARG A 135 2.31 -11.39 -8.21
N SER A 136 2.12 -12.50 -7.51
CA SER A 136 1.87 -13.79 -8.15
C SER A 136 0.58 -13.78 -8.98
N GLY A 137 0.66 -14.30 -10.20
CA GLY A 137 -0.51 -14.50 -11.07
C GLY A 137 -1.08 -13.22 -11.69
N SER A 138 -0.27 -12.16 -11.81
CA SER A 138 -0.52 -11.01 -12.69
C SER A 138 -0.01 -11.28 -14.10
#